data_AF-A0A0D2JZY5-F1
#
_entry.id   AF-A0A0D2JZY5-F1
#
_cell.length_a   1.000
_cell.length_b   1.000
_cell.length_c   1.000
_cell.angle_alpha   90.00
_cell.angle_beta   90.00
_cell.angle_gamma   90.00
#
_symmetry.space_group_name_H-M   'P 1'
#
loop_
_entity.id
_entity.type
_entity.pdbx_description
1 polymer ?
#
loop_
_entity_poly.entity_id
_entity_poly.type
_entity_poly.pdbx_seq_one_letter_code
_entity_poly.pdbx_strand_id
1 'polypeptide(L)'
;MDMREEVSEVYNTPLLDLVFKAATVHRMYNDPAMVQRCTLLSIKTGGCPENCNYCSQSSHWSEDTGLKAEKLMGLEEVYEVQKLMGLEEF
;
A
#
# COMPACT_ATOMS: atom_id res chain seq x y z
N MET A 1 -15.99 17.89 22.47
CA MET A 1 -15.84 17.83 21.01
C MET A 1 -15.82 16.35 20.66
N ASP A 2 -16.63 15.92 19.69
CA ASP A 2 -16.63 14.53 19.23
C ASP A 2 -15.41 14.28 18.34
N MET A 3 -14.71 13.14 18.47
CA MET A 3 -13.56 12.76 17.65
C MET A 3 -13.87 12.86 16.15
N ARG A 4 -15.11 12.56 15.75
CA ARG A 4 -15.55 12.70 14.36
C ARG A 4 -15.55 14.16 13.88
N GLU A 5 -15.93 15.08 14.77
CA GLU A 5 -15.88 16.51 14.48
C GLU A 5 -14.44 16.98 14.33
N GLU A 6 -13.53 16.57 15.22
CA GLU A 6 -12.11 16.94 15.14
C GLU A 6 -11.45 16.46 13.83
N VAL A 7 -11.71 15.22 13.42
CA VAL A 7 -11.21 14.68 12.14
C VAL A 7 -11.80 15.44 10.95
N SER A 8 -13.08 15.82 11.03
CA SER A 8 -13.74 16.60 9.99
C SER A 8 -13.11 17.98 9.83
N GLU A 9 -12.74 18.64 10.92
CA GLU A 9 -12.03 19.93 10.88
C GLU A 9 -10.66 19.82 10.19
N VAL A 10 -9.90 18.76 10.48
CA VAL A 10 -8.61 18.50 9.81
C VAL A 10 -8.82 18.29 8.31
N TYR A 11 -9.79 17.43 7.93
CA TYR A 11 -10.08 17.15 6.52
C TYR A 11 -10.49 18.40 5.73
N ASN A 12 -11.26 19.29 6.35
CA ASN A 12 -11.76 20.52 5.73
C ASN A 12 -10.81 21.73 5.85
N THR A 13 -9.60 21.55 6.39
CA THR A 13 -8.58 22.60 6.45
C THR A 13 -8.11 22.97 5.03
N PRO A 14 -7.86 24.26 4.72
CA PRO A 14 -7.26 24.65 3.44
C PRO A 14 -5.98 23.86 3.15
N LEU A 15 -5.87 23.30 1.94
CA LEU A 15 -4.83 22.32 1.61
C LEU A 15 -3.41 22.78 1.96
N LEU A 16 -3.06 24.03 1.66
CA LEU A 16 -1.71 24.56 1.92
C LEU A 16 -1.42 24.70 3.41
N ASP A 17 -2.42 25.10 4.21
CA ASP A 17 -2.29 25.15 5.67
C ASP A 17 -2.17 23.75 6.28
N LEU A 18 -2.92 22.78 5.74
CA LEU A 18 -2.86 21.38 6.16
C LEU A 18 -1.47 20.78 5.87
N VAL A 19 -0.92 21.01 4.68
CA VAL A 19 0.42 20.54 4.30
C VAL A 19 1.49 21.12 5.24
N PHE A 20 1.41 22.42 5.57
CA PHE A 20 2.34 23.04 6.51
C PHE A 20 2.24 22.45 7.92
N LYS A 21 1.02 22.27 8.43
CA LYS A 21 0.78 21.64 9.74
C LYS A 21 1.29 20.19 9.75
N ALA A 22 0.99 19.41 8.72
CA ALA A 22 1.44 18.02 8.58
C ALA A 22 2.97 17.91 8.54
N ALA A 23 3.65 18.77 7.76
CA ALA A 23 5.10 18.81 7.71
C ALA A 23 5.73 19.15 9.07
N THR A 24 5.11 20.07 9.82
CA THR A 24 5.54 20.43 11.18
C THR A 24 5.48 19.22 12.10
N VAL A 25 4.34 18.51 12.15
CA VAL A 25 4.17 17.30 12.97
C VAL A 25 5.12 16.20 12.53
N HIS A 26 5.29 15.97 11.21
CA HIS A 26 6.20 14.95 10.70
C HIS A 26 7.63 15.16 11.20
N ARG A 27 8.14 16.40 11.15
CA ARG A 27 9.48 16.79 11.64
C ARG A 27 9.65 16.69 13.16
N MET A 28 8.57 16.79 13.94
CA MET A 28 8.64 16.63 15.39
C MET A 28 8.89 15.18 15.81
N TYR A 29 8.44 14.21 15.01
CA TYR A 29 8.43 12.80 15.38
C TYR A 29 9.24 11.89 14.46
N ASN A 30 9.70 12.38 13.31
CA ASN A 30 10.45 11.59 12.32
C ASN A 30 11.65 12.40 11.78
N ASP A 31 12.67 11.69 11.31
CA ASP A 31 13.74 12.30 10.51
C ASP A 31 13.18 12.70 9.14
N PRO A 32 13.11 14.01 8.80
CA PRO A 32 12.53 14.45 7.54
C PRO A 32 13.36 14.08 6.30
N ALA A 33 14.60 13.63 6.48
CA ALA A 33 15.45 13.13 5.40
C ALA A 33 15.39 11.61 5.24
N MET A 34 14.74 10.89 6.15
CA MET A 34 14.62 9.44 6.12
C MET A 34 13.29 8.99 5.50
N VAL A 35 13.34 7.98 4.63
CA VAL A 35 12.15 7.31 4.10
C VAL A 35 12.28 5.81 4.32
N GLN A 36 11.22 5.19 4.86
CA GLN A 36 11.14 3.74 5.02
C GLN A 36 10.90 3.07 3.66
N ARG A 37 11.70 2.05 3.34
CA ARG A 37 11.59 1.30 2.08
C ARG A 37 11.11 -0.12 2.37
N CYS A 38 10.05 -0.53 1.68
CA CYS A 38 9.55 -1.91 1.66
C CYS A 38 9.47 -2.37 0.20
N THR A 39 9.77 -3.64 -0.02
CA THR A 39 9.50 -4.32 -1.30
C THR A 39 8.54 -5.46 -1.03
N LEU A 40 7.56 -5.65 -1.91
CA LEU A 40 6.55 -6.69 -1.80
C LEU A 40 6.46 -7.49 -3.09
N LEU A 41 6.02 -8.75 -2.97
CA LEU A 41 5.81 -9.69 -4.06
C LEU A 41 4.41 -10.29 -3.94
N SER A 42 3.69 -10.36 -5.05
CA SER A 42 2.41 -11.07 -5.13
C SER A 42 2.68 -12.56 -5.36
N ILE A 43 2.68 -13.36 -4.28
CA ILE A 43 2.98 -14.81 -4.36
C ILE A 43 1.94 -15.62 -5.15
N LYS A 44 0.74 -15.04 -5.36
CA LYS A 44 -0.33 -15.59 -6.19
C LYS A 44 -1.15 -14.40 -6.69
N THR A 45 -1.20 -14.23 -8.01
CA THR A 45 -1.87 -13.10 -8.65
C THR A 45 -3.19 -13.50 -9.30
N GLY A 46 -4.25 -12.73 -9.04
CA GLY A 46 -5.56 -12.91 -9.68
C GLY A 46 -6.39 -14.08 -9.12
N GLY A 47 -7.61 -14.23 -9.66
CA GLY A 47 -8.55 -15.27 -9.24
C GLY A 47 -9.03 -15.12 -7.78
N CYS A 48 -9.07 -13.88 -7.27
CA CYS A 48 -9.55 -13.60 -5.91
C CYS A 48 -11.08 -13.66 -5.87
N PRO A 49 -11.69 -14.40 -4.93
CA PRO A 49 -13.16 -14.54 -4.85
C PRO A 49 -13.85 -13.28 -4.30
N GLU A 50 -13.12 -12.39 -3.64
CA GLU A 50 -13.65 -11.17 -3.03
C GLU A 50 -14.07 -10.15 -4.08
N ASN A 51 -15.19 -9.47 -3.86
CA ASN A 51 -15.72 -8.48 -4.79
C ASN A 51 -15.35 -7.04 -4.41
N CYS A 52 -14.04 -6.76 -4.34
CA CYS A 52 -13.57 -5.41 -4.10
C CYS A 52 -13.62 -4.59 -5.40
N ASN A 53 -14.45 -3.55 -5.44
CA ASN A 53 -14.66 -2.68 -6.63
C ASN A 53 -13.40 -1.99 -7.17
N TYR A 54 -12.33 -1.92 -6.37
CA TYR A 54 -11.07 -1.27 -6.74
C TYR A 54 -9.94 -2.27 -7.04
N CYS A 55 -10.14 -3.56 -6.78
CA CYS A 55 -9.07 -4.55 -6.86
C CYS A 55 -9.07 -5.26 -8.22
N SER A 56 -7.99 -5.10 -8.99
CA SER A 56 -7.84 -5.75 -10.30
C SER A 56 -7.77 -7.28 -10.24
N GLN A 57 -7.51 -7.84 -9.05
CA GLN A 57 -7.37 -9.28 -8.83
C GLN A 57 -8.69 -10.02 -8.58
N SER A 58 -9.78 -9.27 -8.34
CA SER A 58 -11.12 -9.84 -8.16
C SER A 58 -11.56 -10.58 -9.43
N SER A 59 -12.02 -11.81 -9.27
CA SER A 59 -12.57 -12.60 -10.39
C SER A 59 -13.87 -12.03 -10.94
N HIS A 60 -14.56 -11.17 -10.19
CA HIS A 60 -15.78 -10.50 -10.66
C HIS A 60 -15.50 -9.47 -11.76
N TRP A 61 -14.25 -8.99 -11.88
CA TRP A 61 -13.84 -7.95 -12.83
C TRP A 61 -12.77 -8.43 -13.82
N SER A 62 -12.53 -9.74 -13.94
CA SER A 62 -11.39 -10.28 -14.71
C SER A 62 -11.47 -9.99 -16.21
N GLU A 63 -12.68 -9.87 -16.77
CA GLU A 63 -12.87 -9.52 -18.18
C GLU A 63 -12.49 -8.05 -18.45
N ASP A 64 -12.84 -7.15 -17.54
CA ASP A 64 -12.53 -5.72 -17.64
C ASP A 64 -11.04 -5.43 -17.41
N THR A 65 -10.44 -6.11 -16.43
CA THR A 65 -9.03 -5.87 -16.05
C THR A 65 -8.05 -6.60 -16.96
N GLY A 66 -8.51 -7.68 -17.63
CA GLY A 66 -7.66 -8.55 -18.45
C GLY A 66 -6.55 -9.24 -17.66
N LEU A 67 -6.60 -9.22 -16.31
CA LEU A 67 -5.56 -9.79 -15.47
C LEU A 67 -5.57 -11.31 -15.57
N LYS A 68 -4.45 -11.88 -16.00
CA LYS A 68 -4.27 -13.34 -16.06
C LYS A 68 -4.03 -13.89 -14.65
N ALA A 69 -4.79 -14.91 -14.28
CA ALA A 69 -4.59 -15.60 -13.01
C ALA A 69 -3.35 -16.49 -13.08
N GLU A 70 -2.49 -16.36 -12.08
CA GLU A 70 -1.27 -17.16 -11.92
C GLU A 70 -1.44 -18.11 -10.72
N LYS A 71 -0.72 -19.23 -10.77
CA LYS A 71 -0.69 -20.16 -9.64
C LYS A 71 0.17 -19.57 -8.52
N LEU A 72 0.01 -20.13 -7.33
CA LEU A 72 0.91 -19.85 -6.21
C LEU A 72 2.35 -20.18 -6.62
N MET A 73 3.26 -19.24 -6.41
CA MET A 73 4.69 -19.40 -6.66
C MET A 73 5.27 -20.54 -5.84
N GLY A 74 6.35 -21.14 -6.36
CA GLY A 74 7.14 -22.11 -5.61
C GLY A 74 7.89 -21.43 -4.45
N LEU A 75 8.20 -22.17 -3.39
CA LEU A 75 8.93 -21.62 -2.24
C LEU A 75 10.33 -21.15 -2.65
N GLU A 76 11.01 -21.93 -3.50
CA GLU A 76 12.33 -21.59 -4.05
C GLU A 76 12.28 -20.29 -4.86
N GLU A 77 11.25 -20.12 -5.69
CA GLU A 77 11.03 -18.91 -6.50
C GLU A 77 10.84 -17.66 -5.62
N VAL A 78 10.09 -17.78 -4.53
CA VAL A 78 9.92 -16.70 -3.54
C VAL A 78 11.26 -16.33 -2.90
N TYR A 79 12.09 -17.31 -2.52
CA TYR A 79 13.42 -17.04 -1.96
C TYR A 79 14.40 -16.44 -2.97
N GLU A 80 14.33 -16.85 -4.23
CA GLU A 80 15.13 -16.24 -5.30
C GLU A 80 14.77 -14.76 -5.48
N VAL A 81 13.48 -14.44 -5.55
CA VAL A 81 13.03 -13.04 -5.66
C VAL A 81 13.38 -12.24 -4.41
N GLN A 82 13.25 -12.82 -3.22
CA GLN A 82 13.65 -12.17 -1.96
C GLN A 82 15.14 -11.77 -1.95
N LYS A 83 16.03 -12.65 -2.44
CA LYS A 83 17.46 -12.33 -2.60
C LYS A 83 17.68 -11.21 -3.61
N LEU A 84 17.03 -11.28 -4.79
CA LEU A 84 17.12 -10.24 -5.82
C LEU A 84 16.63 -8.88 -5.33
N MET A 85 15.65 -8.87 -4.42
CA MET A 85 15.11 -7.65 -3.81
C MET A 85 16.06 -7.04 -2.76
N GLY A 86 17.23 -7.65 -2.51
CA GLY A 86 18.23 -7.15 -1.55
C GLY A 86 17.75 -7.24 -0.10
N LEU A 87 16.83 -8.16 0.18
CA LEU A 87 16.26 -8.38 1.51
C LEU A 87 17.09 -9.41 2.31
N GLU A 88 18.39 -9.48 2.09
CA GLU A 88 19.29 -10.52 2.62
C GLU A 88 19.51 -10.45 4.15
N GLU A 89 18.99 -9.42 4.81
CA GLU A 89 19.18 -9.16 6.25
C GLU A 89 17.87 -9.17 7.07
N PHE A 90 16.93 -10.05 6.74
CA PHE A 90 15.83 -10.44 7.64
C PHE A 90 15.94 -11.92 8.04
#